data_AF-A0A7U0FX32-F1
#
_entry.id   AF-A0A7U0FX32-F1
#
_cell.length_a   1.000
_cell.length_b   1.000
_cell.length_c   1.000
_cell.angle_alpha   90.00
_cell.angle_beta   90.00
_cell.angle_gamma   90.00
#
_symmetry.space_group_name_H-M   'P 1'
#
loop_
_entity.id
_entity.type
_entity.pdbx_description
1 polymer ?
#
loop_
_entity_poly.entity_id
_entity_poly.type
_entity_poly.pdbx_seq_one_letter_code
_entity_poly.pdbx_strand_id
1 'polypeptide(L)'
;YADGTLAEGNLVREKFTFSRTQSTPPLTLGCATESSETQGILGMNLGRLSFPSQAKVSKFSYCVPLRQNRNLAPPRGGFYLGQNPNSHTFQYVNLLTFSESQRSPNLDPLAFTLPMVGIRIGNKKLNISAAAFQPDAGGSGQTMIDSGSEFTYLVDEAYNEVRGEIVKAVGTKLKKGYIYEGVLDTCFDGNAMEIGRSIGDLVFEFEKGVEIVIQKERVLGDVGGGVHCLGIGRSDLLGAASNIIGNVHQQNLWVEYDLTNRRV
;
A
#
# COMPACT_ATOMS: atom_id res chain seq x y z
N TYR A 1 -2.38 -8.71 -6.38
CA TYR A 1 -1.84 -7.58 -5.60
C TYR A 1 -0.38 -7.83 -5.33
N ALA A 2 0.36 -6.83 -4.88
CA ALA A 2 1.81 -6.92 -4.68
C ALA A 2 2.18 -7.92 -3.56
N ASP A 3 1.25 -8.17 -2.63
CA ASP A 3 1.36 -9.18 -1.58
C ASP A 3 1.18 -10.64 -2.05
N GLY A 4 0.96 -10.87 -3.35
CA GLY A 4 0.74 -12.19 -3.93
C GLY A 4 -0.72 -12.63 -4.02
N THR A 5 -1.68 -11.85 -3.51
CA THR A 5 -3.10 -12.14 -3.67
C THR A 5 -3.48 -12.16 -5.15
N LEU A 6 -4.04 -13.28 -5.63
CA LEU A 6 -4.37 -13.48 -7.04
C LEU A 6 -5.68 -14.23 -7.19
N ALA A 7 -6.30 -14.05 -8.36
CA ALA A 7 -7.46 -14.83 -8.79
C ALA A 7 -7.16 -15.42 -10.18
N GLU A 8 -7.33 -16.73 -10.32
CA GLU A 8 -7.16 -17.43 -11.59
C GLU A 8 -8.52 -17.61 -12.27
N GLY A 9 -8.54 -17.56 -13.60
CA GLY A 9 -9.79 -17.61 -14.33
C GLY A 9 -9.63 -17.49 -15.83
N ASN A 10 -10.77 -17.54 -16.52
CA ASN A 10 -10.83 -17.42 -17.98
C ASN A 10 -11.06 -15.97 -18.40
N LEU A 11 -10.45 -15.57 -19.51
CA LEU A 11 -10.72 -14.25 -20.07
C LEU A 11 -12.12 -14.20 -20.68
N VAL A 12 -12.86 -13.16 -20.30
CA VAL A 12 -14.18 -12.82 -20.84
C VAL A 12 -14.19 -11.36 -21.29
N ARG A 13 -15.21 -10.96 -22.04
CA ARG A 13 -15.44 -9.57 -22.39
C ARG A 13 -16.77 -9.11 -21.83
N GLU A 14 -16.74 -8.03 -21.05
CA GLU A 14 -17.93 -7.45 -20.44
C GLU A 14 -17.77 -5.93 -20.30
N LYS A 15 -18.88 -5.21 -20.15
CA LYS A 15 -18.88 -3.76 -19.93
C LYS A 15 -19.13 -3.42 -18.46
N PHE A 16 -18.50 -2.35 -17.97
CA PHE A 16 -18.85 -1.74 -16.69
C PHE A 16 -19.89 -0.65 -16.90
N THR A 17 -20.92 -0.64 -16.07
CA THR A 17 -21.98 0.39 -16.11
C THR A 17 -21.94 1.18 -14.81
N PHE A 18 -21.70 2.50 -14.91
CA PHE A 18 -21.62 3.41 -13.76
C PHE A 18 -22.94 4.12 -13.50
N SER A 19 -23.66 4.42 -14.57
CA SER A 19 -24.98 5.03 -14.53
C SER A 19 -25.81 4.56 -15.73
N ARG A 20 -27.07 4.99 -15.81
CA ARG A 20 -27.92 4.66 -16.97
C ARG A 20 -27.37 5.16 -18.31
N THR A 21 -26.50 6.17 -18.30
CA THR A 21 -25.96 6.81 -19.50
C THR A 21 -24.45 6.64 -19.64
N GLN A 22 -23.77 6.11 -18.62
CA GLN A 22 -22.32 5.98 -18.60
C GLN A 22 -21.91 4.52 -18.42
N SER A 23 -21.27 3.98 -19.46
CA SER A 23 -20.66 2.66 -19.44
C SER A 23 -19.33 2.67 -20.20
N THR A 24 -18.50 1.67 -19.93
CA THR A 24 -17.28 1.45 -20.71
C THR A 24 -17.60 0.75 -22.03
N PRO A 25 -16.72 0.81 -23.03
CA PRO A 25 -16.65 -0.23 -24.05
C PRO A 25 -16.50 -1.62 -23.38
N PRO A 26 -16.80 -2.73 -24.08
CA PRO A 26 -16.48 -4.07 -23.58
C PRO A 26 -14.98 -4.18 -23.29
N LEU A 27 -14.64 -4.47 -22.05
CA LEU A 27 -13.28 -4.67 -21.57
C LEU A 27 -13.01 -6.17 -21.43
N THR A 28 -11.76 -6.57 -21.66
CA THR A 28 -11.29 -7.92 -21.36
C THR A 28 -11.03 -8.04 -19.86
N LEU A 29 -11.65 -9.03 -19.21
CA LEU A 29 -11.61 -9.25 -17.76
C LEU A 29 -11.35 -10.73 -17.46
N GLY A 30 -10.85 -11.03 -16.26
CA GLY A 30 -10.79 -12.41 -15.76
C GLY A 30 -12.11 -12.80 -15.08
N CYS A 31 -12.72 -13.89 -15.52
CA CYS A 31 -13.80 -14.56 -14.81
C CYS A 31 -13.18 -15.62 -13.91
N ALA A 32 -13.07 -15.32 -12.61
CA ALA A 32 -12.39 -16.18 -11.65
C ALA A 32 -13.14 -17.52 -11.49
N THR A 33 -12.38 -18.64 -11.51
CA THR A 33 -12.93 -19.95 -11.15
C THR A 33 -12.94 -20.08 -9.64
N GLU A 34 -14.13 -20.21 -9.05
CA GLU A 34 -14.39 -20.49 -7.62
C GLU A 34 -13.39 -19.82 -6.65
N SER A 35 -13.65 -18.56 -6.27
CA SER A 35 -12.88 -17.85 -5.24
C SER A 35 -13.55 -17.95 -3.88
N SER A 36 -12.77 -18.19 -2.81
CA SER A 36 -13.21 -17.98 -1.42
C SER A 36 -13.48 -16.51 -1.11
N GLU A 37 -12.90 -15.62 -1.92
CA GLU A 37 -13.09 -14.18 -1.90
C GLU A 37 -14.41 -13.83 -2.60
N THR A 38 -15.34 -13.22 -1.88
CA THR A 38 -16.65 -12.81 -2.42
C THR A 38 -16.59 -11.52 -3.25
N GLN A 39 -15.38 -10.97 -3.43
CA GLN A 39 -15.14 -9.65 -4.01
C GLN A 39 -13.99 -9.78 -5.01
N GLY A 40 -14.28 -9.69 -6.32
CA GLY A 40 -13.27 -9.80 -7.36
C GLY A 40 -12.22 -8.68 -7.31
N ILE A 41 -11.17 -8.81 -8.13
CA ILE A 41 -10.05 -7.86 -8.18
C ILE A 41 -10.22 -6.90 -9.36
N LEU A 42 -10.12 -5.59 -9.11
CA LEU A 42 -10.04 -4.57 -10.16
C LEU A 42 -8.58 -4.15 -10.38
N GLY A 43 -7.96 -4.67 -11.43
CA GLY A 43 -6.58 -4.30 -11.78
C GLY A 43 -6.47 -2.87 -12.30
N MET A 44 -5.82 -1.99 -11.53
CA MET A 44 -5.64 -0.57 -11.84
C MET A 44 -4.20 -0.20 -12.25
N ASN A 45 -3.33 -1.20 -12.45
CA ASN A 45 -1.91 -1.04 -12.74
C ASN A 45 -1.63 -0.50 -14.16
N LEU A 46 -0.35 -0.37 -14.54
CA LEU A 46 0.08 0.18 -15.83
C LEU A 46 -0.03 -0.81 -17.00
N GLY A 47 -0.52 -2.03 -16.76
CA GLY A 47 -0.64 -3.07 -17.78
C GLY A 47 -1.69 -2.77 -18.85
N ARG A 48 -1.48 -3.28 -20.07
CA ARG A 48 -2.42 -3.09 -21.21
C ARG A 48 -3.83 -3.65 -20.98
N LEU A 49 -3.98 -4.65 -20.12
CA LEU A 49 -5.26 -5.25 -19.74
C LEU A 49 -5.82 -4.67 -18.43
N SER A 50 -5.16 -3.66 -17.84
CA SER A 50 -5.71 -2.99 -16.67
C SER A 50 -6.97 -2.20 -17.03
N PHE A 51 -7.81 -1.93 -16.03
CA PHE A 51 -9.02 -1.15 -16.22
C PHE A 51 -8.72 0.25 -16.80
N PRO A 52 -7.74 1.03 -16.28
CA PRO A 52 -7.45 2.35 -16.84
C PRO A 52 -7.02 2.31 -18.30
N SER A 53 -6.19 1.34 -18.68
CA SER A 53 -5.70 1.17 -20.06
C SER A 53 -6.85 0.87 -21.03
N GLN A 54 -7.73 -0.07 -20.69
CA GLN A 54 -8.81 -0.49 -21.56
C GLN A 54 -9.96 0.52 -21.60
N ALA A 55 -10.29 1.13 -20.46
CA ALA A 55 -11.34 2.15 -20.35
C ALA A 55 -10.87 3.56 -20.75
N LYS A 56 -9.60 3.73 -21.11
CA LYS A 56 -8.96 5.02 -21.47
C LYS A 56 -9.10 6.07 -20.37
N VAL A 57 -8.98 5.64 -19.11
CA VAL A 57 -8.98 6.53 -17.95
C VAL A 57 -7.58 7.13 -17.83
N SER A 58 -7.50 8.46 -17.92
CA SER A 58 -6.23 9.20 -17.83
C SER A 58 -5.79 9.50 -16.41
N LYS A 59 -6.72 9.41 -15.45
CA LYS A 59 -6.55 9.74 -14.05
C LYS A 59 -7.61 9.06 -13.20
N PHE A 60 -7.27 8.63 -12.00
CA PHE A 60 -8.24 8.18 -11.01
C PHE A 60 -7.75 8.49 -9.59
N SER A 61 -8.66 8.55 -8.63
CA SER A 61 -8.29 8.73 -7.23
C SER A 61 -9.23 7.97 -6.31
N TYR A 62 -8.73 7.64 -5.11
CA TYR A 62 -9.53 7.04 -4.07
C TYR A 62 -9.22 7.65 -2.71
N CYS A 63 -10.18 7.50 -1.80
CA CYS A 63 -10.00 7.70 -0.38
C CYS A 63 -10.59 6.50 0.32
N VAL A 64 -9.73 5.67 0.92
CA VAL A 64 -10.14 4.52 1.72
C VAL A 64 -10.48 5.02 3.11
N PRO A 65 -11.65 4.69 3.67
CA PRO A 65 -12.01 5.14 5.01
C PRO A 65 -11.17 4.41 6.06
N LEU A 66 -11.06 5.00 7.26
CA LEU A 66 -10.47 4.29 8.41
C LEU A 66 -11.29 3.04 8.72
N ARG A 67 -10.61 1.92 8.97
CA ARG A 67 -11.28 0.74 9.54
C ARG A 67 -11.85 1.11 10.91
N GLN A 68 -13.16 1.04 11.06
CA GLN A 68 -13.86 1.24 12.33
C GLN A 68 -14.25 -0.10 12.93
N ASN A 69 -14.36 -0.15 14.26
CA ASN A 69 -14.81 -1.35 14.97
C ASN A 69 -16.20 -1.80 14.51
N ARG A 70 -16.41 -3.13 14.56
CA ARG A 70 -17.52 -3.91 13.97
C ARG A 70 -18.96 -3.49 14.34
N ASN A 71 -19.15 -2.48 15.19
CA ASN A 71 -20.45 -2.08 15.74
C ASN A 71 -21.06 -0.85 15.05
N LEU A 72 -20.41 -0.27 14.04
CA LEU A 72 -20.92 0.85 13.25
C LEU A 72 -21.11 0.43 11.79
N ALA A 73 -22.00 1.14 11.07
CA ALA A 73 -22.12 0.96 9.63
C ALA A 73 -20.74 1.19 8.98
N PRO A 74 -20.30 0.31 8.05
CA PRO A 74 -18.97 0.42 7.47
C PRO A 74 -18.86 1.79 6.79
N PRO A 75 -17.84 2.59 7.12
CA PRO A 75 -17.67 3.90 6.52
C PRO A 75 -17.50 3.74 5.00
N ARG A 76 -17.99 4.72 4.25
CA ARG A 76 -17.87 4.73 2.79
C ARG A 76 -16.67 5.59 2.39
N GLY A 77 -15.84 5.02 1.52
CA GLY A 77 -14.78 5.76 0.84
C GLY A 77 -15.30 6.58 -0.35
N GLY A 78 -14.35 7.18 -1.06
CA GLY A 78 -14.59 7.82 -2.35
C GLY A 78 -13.73 7.17 -3.43
N PHE A 79 -14.26 7.13 -4.65
CA PHE A 79 -13.52 6.68 -5.84
C PHE A 79 -13.94 7.54 -7.03
N TYR A 80 -12.97 8.23 -7.64
CA TYR A 80 -13.17 9.02 -8.84
C TYR A 80 -12.45 8.37 -10.01
N LEU A 81 -13.19 8.13 -11.09
CA LEU A 81 -12.63 7.88 -12.42
C LEU A 81 -12.60 9.22 -13.17
N GLY A 82 -11.41 9.74 -13.41
CA GLY A 82 -11.18 11.06 -13.97
C GLY A 82 -10.74 12.08 -12.92
N GLN A 83 -11.11 13.34 -13.16
CA GLN A 83 -10.64 14.49 -12.38
C GLN A 83 -11.31 14.54 -11.00
N ASN A 84 -10.50 14.55 -9.94
CA ASN A 84 -10.98 14.82 -8.59
C ASN A 84 -11.15 16.35 -8.42
N PRO A 85 -12.26 16.84 -7.83
CA PRO A 85 -12.42 18.26 -7.53
C PRO A 85 -11.30 18.84 -6.66
N ASN A 86 -10.68 18.02 -5.82
CA ASN A 86 -9.63 18.41 -4.87
C ASN A 86 -8.21 18.25 -5.40
N SER A 87 -7.98 17.79 -6.64
CA SER A 87 -6.60 17.53 -7.12
C SER A 87 -5.66 18.74 -7.02
N HIS A 88 -6.20 19.96 -7.02
CA HIS A 88 -5.42 21.20 -6.89
C HIS A 88 -4.77 21.36 -5.51
N THR A 89 -5.21 20.61 -4.49
CA THR A 89 -4.62 20.60 -3.15
C THR A 89 -3.61 19.47 -2.94
N PHE A 90 -3.50 18.56 -3.90
CA PHE A 90 -2.64 17.37 -3.76
C PHE A 90 -1.19 17.71 -4.07
N GLN A 91 -0.30 17.00 -3.39
CA GLN A 91 1.12 16.96 -3.72
C GLN A 91 1.38 15.72 -4.56
N TYR A 92 2.29 15.81 -5.53
CA TYR A 92 2.57 14.72 -6.44
C TYR A 92 4.04 14.37 -6.48
N VAL A 93 4.30 13.07 -6.57
CA VAL A 93 5.61 12.51 -6.85
C VAL A 93 5.60 11.81 -8.20
N ASN A 94 6.69 11.93 -8.95
CA ASN A 94 6.78 11.24 -10.24
C ASN A 94 7.01 9.75 -10.01
N LEU A 95 6.29 8.92 -10.74
CA LEU A 95 6.50 7.47 -10.71
C LEU A 95 7.87 7.12 -11.29
N LEU A 96 8.52 6.12 -10.69
CA LEU A 96 9.61 5.42 -11.34
C LEU A 96 9.04 4.53 -12.43
N THR A 97 9.55 4.66 -13.65
CA THR A 97 9.08 3.88 -14.80
C THR A 97 10.19 2.98 -15.32
N PHE A 98 9.82 1.75 -15.64
CA PHE A 98 10.73 0.74 -16.17
C PHE A 98 10.32 0.37 -17.60
N SER A 99 11.29 -0.05 -18.40
CA SER A 99 10.97 -0.58 -19.72
C SER A 99 10.21 -1.90 -19.56
N GLU A 100 9.17 -2.14 -20.37
CA GLU A 100 8.49 -3.46 -20.42
C GLU A 100 9.46 -4.59 -20.82
N SER A 101 10.58 -4.26 -21.47
CA SER A 101 11.63 -5.22 -21.82
C SER A 101 12.58 -5.53 -20.67
N GLN A 102 12.55 -4.75 -19.58
CA GLN A 102 13.37 -5.00 -18.40
C GLN A 102 12.84 -6.23 -17.69
N ARG A 103 13.61 -7.32 -17.76
CA ARG A 103 13.29 -8.57 -17.10
C ARG A 103 14.27 -8.78 -15.95
N SER A 104 13.84 -8.40 -14.77
CA SER A 104 14.52 -8.74 -13.53
C SER A 104 13.54 -9.56 -12.69
N PRO A 105 13.99 -10.65 -12.04
CA PRO A 105 13.10 -11.63 -11.40
C PRO A 105 12.19 -11.04 -10.33
N ASN A 106 12.65 -9.98 -9.65
CA ASN A 106 11.94 -9.36 -8.54
C ASN A 106 11.28 -8.01 -8.89
N LEU A 107 11.33 -7.60 -10.17
CA LEU A 107 10.77 -6.34 -10.63
C LEU A 107 9.38 -6.54 -11.25
N ASP A 108 8.39 -5.78 -10.78
CA ASP A 108 7.14 -5.59 -11.51
C ASP A 108 7.17 -4.25 -12.27
N PRO A 109 7.45 -4.24 -13.59
CA PRO A 109 7.50 -3.00 -14.36
C PRO A 109 6.13 -2.33 -14.55
N LEU A 110 5.03 -3.02 -14.22
CA LEU A 110 3.66 -2.53 -14.38
C LEU A 110 3.07 -1.97 -13.07
N ALA A 111 3.74 -2.16 -11.94
CA ALA A 111 3.33 -1.61 -10.66
C ALA A 111 3.61 -0.10 -10.55
N PHE A 112 2.78 0.60 -9.76
CA PHE A 112 3.04 2.00 -9.43
C PHE A 112 4.20 2.09 -8.44
N THR A 113 5.37 2.44 -8.96
CA THR A 113 6.61 2.50 -8.17
C THR A 113 6.89 3.93 -7.74
N LEU A 114 7.05 4.15 -6.43
CA LEU A 114 7.30 5.46 -5.83
C LEU A 114 8.80 5.65 -5.55
N PRO A 115 9.37 6.86 -5.79
CA PRO A 115 10.74 7.18 -5.42
C PRO A 115 10.79 7.54 -3.93
N MET A 116 10.69 6.52 -3.09
CA MET A 116 10.81 6.66 -1.64
C MET A 116 12.28 6.90 -1.25
N VAL A 117 12.51 7.82 -0.32
CA VAL A 117 13.85 8.30 0.06
C VAL A 117 14.15 8.16 1.55
N GLY A 118 13.18 7.71 2.35
CA GLY A 118 13.42 7.50 3.77
C GLY A 118 12.16 7.22 4.58
N ILE A 119 12.42 6.92 5.85
CA ILE A 119 11.41 6.75 6.90
C ILE A 119 11.82 7.60 8.09
N ARG A 120 10.84 8.27 8.70
CA ARG A 120 11.04 9.07 9.91
C ARG A 120 10.06 8.63 10.99
N ILE A 121 10.54 8.56 12.24
CA ILE A 121 9.74 8.26 13.43
C ILE A 121 9.88 9.44 14.39
N GLY A 122 8.74 10.08 14.71
CA GLY A 122 8.71 11.39 15.35
C GLY A 122 9.55 12.40 14.57
N ASN A 123 10.59 12.92 15.24
CA ASN A 123 11.52 13.89 14.66
C ASN A 123 12.81 13.25 14.13
N LYS A 124 12.94 11.92 14.20
CA LYS A 124 14.17 11.20 13.84
C LYS A 124 14.03 10.53 12.47
N LYS A 125 14.79 11.00 11.49
CA LYS A 125 15.00 10.27 10.24
C LYS A 125 15.86 9.03 10.52
N LEU A 126 15.39 7.87 10.08
CA LEU A 126 16.11 6.60 10.28
C LEU A 126 17.30 6.50 9.32
N ASN A 127 18.35 5.81 9.74
CA ASN A 127 19.56 5.63 8.95
C ASN A 127 19.41 4.45 7.98
N ILE A 128 18.53 4.60 7.00
CA ILE A 128 18.27 3.60 5.96
C ILE A 128 18.83 4.12 4.64
N SER A 129 19.56 3.29 3.89
CA SER A 129 20.04 3.67 2.57
C SER A 129 18.87 3.90 1.62
N ALA A 130 18.88 4.97 0.83
CA ALA A 130 17.86 5.18 -0.20
C ALA A 130 17.82 4.03 -1.23
N ALA A 131 18.93 3.30 -1.38
CA ALA A 131 18.99 2.11 -2.24
C ALA A 131 18.06 0.97 -1.77
N ALA A 132 17.73 0.90 -0.47
CA ALA A 132 16.80 -0.09 0.06
C ALA A 132 15.37 0.08 -0.48
N PHE A 133 15.05 1.26 -1.03
CA PHE A 133 13.74 1.61 -1.57
C PHE A 133 13.69 1.66 -3.10
N GLN A 134 14.80 1.32 -3.77
CA GLN A 134 14.92 1.34 -5.22
C GLN A 134 15.25 -0.07 -5.74
N PRO A 135 14.75 -0.45 -6.93
CA PRO A 135 15.08 -1.74 -7.50
C PRO A 135 16.57 -1.84 -7.84
N ASP A 136 17.22 -2.88 -7.33
CA ASP A 136 18.57 -3.28 -7.73
C ASP A 136 18.59 -3.94 -9.13
N ALA A 137 19.74 -4.47 -9.55
CA ALA A 137 19.86 -5.17 -10.83
C ALA A 137 18.92 -6.39 -10.95
N GLY A 138 18.63 -7.06 -9.83
CA GLY A 138 17.69 -8.16 -9.71
C GLY A 138 16.23 -7.72 -9.56
N GLY A 139 15.96 -6.42 -9.42
CA GLY A 139 14.63 -5.83 -9.21
C GLY A 139 14.23 -5.69 -7.75
N SER A 140 15.06 -6.17 -6.82
CA SER A 140 14.76 -6.19 -5.39
C SER A 140 14.84 -4.78 -4.81
N GLY A 141 14.01 -4.45 -3.83
CA GLY A 141 13.96 -3.13 -3.21
C GLY A 141 12.97 -2.17 -3.88
N GLN A 142 12.32 -2.56 -4.98
CA GLN A 142 11.25 -1.77 -5.60
C GLN A 142 10.21 -1.32 -4.56
N THR A 143 9.85 -0.04 -4.52
CA THR A 143 8.82 0.46 -3.61
C THR A 143 7.50 0.68 -4.36
N MET A 144 6.54 -0.20 -4.15
CA MET A 144 5.23 -0.16 -4.78
C MET A 144 4.19 0.44 -3.84
N ILE A 145 3.24 1.22 -4.37
CA ILE A 145 2.01 1.56 -3.66
C ILE A 145 0.89 0.64 -4.17
N ASP A 146 0.24 -0.07 -3.25
CA ASP A 146 -0.76 -1.07 -3.59
C ASP A 146 -1.92 -1.03 -2.61
N SER A 147 -3.11 -0.67 -3.11
CA SER A 147 -4.31 -0.57 -2.29
C SER A 147 -4.91 -1.93 -1.91
N GLY A 148 -4.51 -3.00 -2.59
CA GLY A 148 -5.01 -4.35 -2.34
C GLY A 148 -4.17 -5.17 -1.37
N SER A 149 -2.91 -4.80 -1.15
CA SER A 149 -2.11 -5.33 -0.04
C SER A 149 -2.63 -4.75 1.27
N GLU A 150 -3.02 -5.59 2.23
CA GLU A 150 -3.57 -5.11 3.50
C GLU A 150 -2.54 -4.29 4.30
N PHE A 151 -1.42 -4.92 4.65
CA PHE A 151 -0.36 -4.30 5.44
C PHE A 151 0.71 -3.66 4.55
N THR A 152 1.54 -2.82 5.16
CA THR A 152 2.79 -2.39 4.52
C THR A 152 3.86 -3.45 4.74
N TYR A 153 4.74 -3.61 3.77
CA TYR A 153 5.85 -4.56 3.85
C TYR A 153 7.13 -3.86 3.47
N LEU A 154 8.19 -4.09 4.24
CA LEU A 154 9.50 -3.52 3.97
C LEU A 154 10.53 -4.63 3.80
N VAL A 155 11.51 -4.40 2.94
CA VAL A 155 12.70 -5.25 2.86
C VAL A 155 13.46 -5.21 4.18
N ASP A 156 14.20 -6.28 4.48
CA ASP A 156 14.83 -6.49 5.79
C ASP A 156 15.67 -5.30 6.27
N GLU A 157 16.44 -4.65 5.39
CA GLU A 157 17.25 -3.48 5.74
C GLU A 157 16.40 -2.36 6.34
N ALA A 158 15.30 -1.99 5.68
CA ALA A 158 14.41 -0.94 6.13
C ALA A 158 13.55 -1.38 7.32
N TYR A 159 13.04 -2.61 7.28
CA TYR A 159 12.21 -3.17 8.35
C TYR A 159 12.94 -3.20 9.69
N ASN A 160 14.18 -3.66 9.70
CA ASN A 160 14.96 -3.81 10.93
C ASN A 160 15.24 -2.47 11.61
N GLU A 161 15.49 -1.40 10.85
CA GLU A 161 15.66 -0.05 11.38
C GLU A 161 14.35 0.50 11.98
N VAL A 162 13.22 0.33 11.29
CA VAL A 162 11.90 0.74 11.80
C VAL A 162 11.57 -0.02 13.08
N ARG A 163 11.66 -1.35 13.05
CA ARG A 163 11.39 -2.21 14.20
C ARG A 163 12.33 -1.88 15.36
N GLY A 164 13.61 -1.69 15.10
CA GLY A 164 14.61 -1.36 16.11
C GLY A 164 14.27 -0.07 16.85
N GLU A 165 13.90 0.99 16.13
CA GLU A 165 13.52 2.26 16.75
C GLU A 165 12.22 2.14 17.56
N ILE A 166 11.20 1.46 17.01
CA ILE A 166 9.91 1.27 17.70
C ILE A 166 10.10 0.44 18.97
N VAL A 167 10.80 -0.70 18.89
CA VAL A 167 11.05 -1.56 20.06
C VAL A 167 11.86 -0.81 21.12
N LYS A 168 12.82 0.01 20.72
CA LYS A 168 13.58 0.87 21.64
C LYS A 168 12.68 1.90 22.34
N ALA A 169 11.75 2.52 21.62
CA ALA A 169 10.84 3.51 22.17
C ALA A 169 9.78 2.91 23.10
N VAL A 170 9.29 1.70 22.79
CA VAL A 170 8.19 1.05 23.52
C VAL A 170 8.68 0.16 24.68
N GLY A 171 9.87 -0.42 24.55
CA GLY A 171 10.53 -1.18 25.62
C GLY A 171 9.88 -2.54 25.90
N THR A 172 9.57 -2.80 27.18
CA THR A 172 9.21 -4.14 27.69
C THR A 172 7.81 -4.62 27.28
N LYS A 173 7.00 -3.77 26.65
CA LYS A 173 5.66 -4.14 26.16
C LYS A 173 5.69 -5.04 24.91
N LEU A 174 6.86 -5.28 24.31
CA LEU A 174 6.99 -6.16 23.13
C LEU A 174 6.53 -7.58 23.46
N LYS A 175 5.53 -8.06 22.72
CA LYS A 175 4.99 -9.41 22.81
C LYS A 175 5.89 -10.39 22.06
N LYS A 176 6.65 -11.19 22.79
CA LYS A 176 7.60 -12.15 22.20
C LYS A 176 6.89 -13.40 21.66
N GLY A 177 7.36 -13.93 20.53
CA GLY A 177 6.88 -15.19 19.95
C GLY A 177 5.46 -15.12 19.39
N TYR A 178 4.97 -13.91 19.11
CA TYR A 178 3.66 -13.69 18.52
C TYR A 178 3.80 -13.09 17.13
N ILE A 179 3.12 -13.68 16.15
CA ILE A 179 3.08 -13.21 14.77
C ILE A 179 1.62 -13.19 14.36
N TYR A 180 1.08 -12.01 14.07
CA TYR A 180 -0.28 -11.85 13.59
C TYR A 180 -0.35 -12.11 12.08
N GLU A 181 -1.31 -12.94 11.66
CA GLU A 181 -1.54 -13.33 10.26
C GLU A 181 -0.29 -13.83 9.52
N GLY A 182 0.68 -14.38 10.25
CA GLY A 182 1.93 -14.90 9.69
C GLY A 182 2.94 -13.86 9.21
N VAL A 183 2.62 -12.56 9.26
CA VAL A 183 3.44 -11.50 8.65
C VAL A 183 3.77 -10.32 9.56
N LEU A 184 2.98 -10.06 10.61
CA LEU A 184 3.25 -8.98 11.56
C LEU A 184 3.88 -9.55 12.84
N ASP A 185 5.21 -9.48 12.95
CA ASP A 185 5.99 -10.01 14.07
C ASP A 185 6.39 -8.94 15.12
N THR A 186 5.95 -7.69 14.94
CA THR A 186 6.17 -6.59 15.90
C THR A 186 4.85 -6.19 16.54
N CYS A 187 4.53 -6.84 17.65
CA CYS A 187 3.29 -6.64 18.40
C CYS A 187 3.56 -6.35 19.88
N PHE A 188 2.65 -5.62 20.52
CA PHE A 188 2.82 -5.12 21.88
C PHE A 188 1.57 -5.41 22.72
N ASP A 189 1.78 -5.76 23.98
CA ASP A 189 0.72 -5.87 24.99
C ASP A 189 0.45 -4.49 25.62
N GLY A 190 -0.82 -4.12 25.78
CA GLY A 190 -1.22 -2.92 26.52
C GLY A 190 -2.07 -1.96 25.71
N ASN A 191 -2.00 -0.66 26.03
CA ASN A 191 -2.84 0.36 25.40
C ASN A 191 -2.17 0.96 24.15
N ALA A 192 -2.80 0.81 22.97
CA ALA A 192 -2.28 1.35 21.71
C ALA A 192 -1.99 2.86 21.74
N MET A 193 -2.83 3.67 22.39
CA MET A 193 -2.67 5.12 22.43
C MET A 193 -1.45 5.54 23.24
N GLU A 194 -1.19 4.86 24.36
CA GLU A 194 0.03 5.09 25.14
C GLU A 194 1.27 4.67 24.37
N ILE A 195 1.23 3.49 23.74
CA ILE A 195 2.36 2.96 22.98
C ILE A 195 2.67 3.87 21.78
N GLY A 196 1.63 4.27 21.03
CA GLY A 196 1.73 5.20 19.92
C GLY A 196 2.39 6.52 20.34
N ARG A 197 2.01 7.10 21.48
CA ARG A 197 2.65 8.32 22.02
C ARG A 197 4.16 8.15 22.27
N SER A 198 4.59 6.98 22.71
CA SER A 198 6.02 6.69 22.89
C SER A 198 6.77 6.58 21.56
N ILE A 199 6.11 6.08 20.51
CA ILE A 199 6.70 5.96 19.16
C ILE A 199 6.77 7.32 18.47
N GLY A 200 5.68 8.09 18.50
CA GLY A 200 5.51 9.29 17.68
C GLY A 200 4.97 8.98 16.28
N ASP A 201 4.87 10.01 15.44
CA ASP A 201 4.34 9.86 14.08
C ASP A 201 5.34 9.11 13.21
N LEU A 202 4.85 8.16 12.42
CA LEU A 202 5.65 7.47 11.41
C LEU A 202 5.42 8.16 10.07
N VAL A 203 6.49 8.43 9.31
CA VAL A 203 6.41 9.13 8.04
C VAL A 203 7.18 8.39 6.97
N PHE A 204 6.53 8.09 5.85
CA PHE A 204 7.20 7.67 4.62
C PHE A 204 7.52 8.92 3.80
N GLU A 205 8.80 9.11 3.48
CA GLU A 205 9.30 10.28 2.77
C GLU A 205 9.59 9.90 1.32
N PHE A 206 9.10 10.69 0.37
CA PHE A 206 9.31 10.52 -1.07
C PHE A 206 10.06 11.73 -1.64
N GLU A 207 10.57 11.60 -2.86
CA GLU A 207 11.14 12.75 -3.58
C GLU A 207 10.15 13.93 -3.67
N LYS A 208 10.69 15.13 -3.89
CA LYS A 208 9.95 16.41 -3.93
C LYS A 208 9.26 16.80 -2.61
N GLY A 209 9.60 16.14 -1.52
CA GLY A 209 9.06 16.45 -0.18
C GLY A 209 7.63 15.95 0.03
N VAL A 210 7.15 15.02 -0.82
CA VAL A 210 5.87 14.36 -0.60
C VAL A 210 6.01 13.38 0.55
N GLU A 211 5.02 13.33 1.43
CA GLU A 211 5.03 12.49 2.62
C GLU A 211 3.70 11.75 2.79
N ILE A 212 3.76 10.51 3.27
CA ILE A 212 2.62 9.85 3.91
C ILE A 212 2.86 9.90 5.42
N VAL A 213 2.01 10.64 6.14
CA VAL A 213 2.10 10.82 7.59
C VAL A 213 1.12 9.90 8.30
N ILE A 214 1.65 8.95 9.05
CA ILE A 214 0.92 8.05 9.92
C ILE A 214 0.99 8.62 11.32
N GLN A 215 -0.13 9.20 11.74
CA GLN A 215 -0.30 9.71 13.10
C GLN A 215 -0.04 8.60 14.11
N LYS A 216 0.64 8.93 15.21
CA LYS A 216 1.02 8.02 16.29
C LYS A 216 -0.12 7.14 16.83
N GLU A 217 -1.36 7.62 16.79
CA GLU A 217 -2.56 6.87 17.19
C GLU A 217 -2.90 5.70 16.25
N ARG A 218 -2.33 5.69 15.04
CA ARG A 218 -2.62 4.74 13.95
C ARG A 218 -1.41 3.89 13.56
N VAL A 219 -0.25 4.07 14.20
CA VAL A 219 0.94 3.26 13.93
C VAL A 219 0.71 1.78 14.26
N LEU A 220 -0.13 1.51 15.28
CA LEU A 220 -0.47 0.16 15.69
C LEU A 220 -1.95 -0.15 15.41
N GLY A 221 -2.22 -1.32 14.85
CA GLY A 221 -3.56 -1.88 14.69
C GLY A 221 -3.93 -2.80 15.86
N ASP A 222 -5.19 -2.77 16.28
CA ASP A 222 -5.75 -3.73 17.24
C ASP A 222 -6.00 -5.08 16.57
N VAL A 223 -5.39 -6.13 17.15
CA VAL A 223 -5.53 -7.52 16.67
C VAL A 223 -6.30 -8.41 17.65
N GLY A 224 -6.91 -7.80 18.68
CA GLY A 224 -7.68 -8.48 19.71
C GLY A 224 -6.84 -8.96 20.90
N GLY A 225 -7.53 -9.27 22.01
CA GLY A 225 -6.88 -9.79 23.22
C GLY A 225 -5.96 -8.78 23.94
N GLY A 226 -6.12 -7.48 23.68
CA GLY A 226 -5.24 -6.43 24.24
C GLY A 226 -3.86 -6.36 23.58
N VAL A 227 -3.73 -6.95 22.39
CA VAL A 227 -2.50 -6.95 21.59
C VAL A 227 -2.66 -5.97 20.43
N HIS A 228 -1.63 -5.19 20.18
CA HIS A 228 -1.58 -4.25 19.06
C HIS A 228 -0.31 -4.45 18.24
N CYS A 229 -0.45 -4.60 16.92
CA CYS A 229 0.65 -4.88 16.01
C CYS A 229 0.98 -3.67 15.13
N LEU A 230 2.27 -3.50 14.84
CA LEU A 230 2.73 -2.56 13.82
C LEU A 230 2.15 -2.97 12.46
N GLY A 231 1.53 -2.04 11.74
CA GLY A 231 0.98 -2.28 10.39
C GLY A 231 2.04 -2.44 9.29
N ILE A 232 3.27 -2.82 9.67
CA ILE A 232 4.41 -3.07 8.80
C ILE A 232 4.92 -4.47 9.11
N GLY A 233 4.92 -5.34 8.10
CA GLY A 233 5.55 -6.65 8.13
C GLY A 233 6.88 -6.67 7.38
N ARG A 234 7.57 -7.80 7.47
CA ARG A 234 8.74 -8.08 6.63
C ARG A 234 8.29 -8.60 5.28
N SER A 235 8.88 -8.09 4.20
CA SER A 235 8.52 -8.54 2.85
C SER A 235 8.93 -10.00 2.60
N ASP A 236 9.99 -10.50 3.25
CA ASP A 236 10.48 -11.87 3.10
C ASP A 236 9.46 -12.92 3.59
N LEU A 237 8.69 -12.60 4.64
CA LEU A 237 7.60 -13.45 5.15
C LEU A 237 6.46 -13.62 4.13
N LEU A 238 6.31 -12.68 3.19
CA LEU A 238 5.43 -12.83 2.03
C LEU A 238 6.08 -13.53 0.83
N GLY A 239 7.39 -13.79 0.87
CA GLY A 239 8.15 -14.18 -0.31
C GLY A 239 8.37 -13.02 -1.30
N ALA A 240 8.19 -11.77 -0.87
CA ALA A 240 8.41 -10.58 -1.69
C ALA A 240 9.80 -9.98 -1.43
N ALA A 241 10.50 -9.61 -2.50
CA ALA A 241 11.81 -8.94 -2.44
C ALA A 241 11.70 -7.40 -2.55
N SER A 242 10.52 -6.86 -2.31
CA SER A 242 10.15 -5.46 -2.59
C SER A 242 9.45 -4.81 -1.41
N ASN A 243 9.49 -3.48 -1.34
CA ASN A 243 8.72 -2.70 -0.39
C ASN A 243 7.31 -2.46 -0.95
N ILE A 244 6.30 -2.54 -0.11
CA ILE A 244 4.89 -2.38 -0.48
C ILE A 244 4.24 -1.44 0.52
N ILE A 245 3.82 -0.26 0.08
CA ILE A 245 2.96 0.63 0.86
C ILE A 245 1.53 0.13 0.72
N GLY A 246 1.05 -0.60 1.73
CA GLY A 246 -0.27 -1.22 1.73
C GLY A 246 -1.41 -0.32 2.17
N ASN A 247 -2.62 -0.87 2.15
CA ASN A 247 -3.89 -0.22 2.40
C ASN A 247 -3.92 0.50 3.76
N VAL A 248 -3.45 -0.14 4.84
CA VAL A 248 -3.50 0.43 6.20
C VAL A 248 -2.89 1.84 6.29
N HIS A 249 -1.84 2.13 5.51
CA HIS A 249 -1.18 3.44 5.49
C HIS A 249 -1.69 4.38 4.40
N GLN A 250 -2.65 3.94 3.59
CA GLN A 250 -3.38 4.77 2.62
C GLN A 250 -4.76 5.21 3.13
N GLN A 251 -5.20 4.71 4.29
CA GLN A 251 -6.50 5.07 4.86
C GLN A 251 -6.55 6.53 5.33
N ASN A 252 -7.72 7.14 5.10
CA ASN A 252 -8.02 8.55 5.36
C ASN A 252 -7.13 9.53 4.60
N LEU A 253 -6.66 9.12 3.42
CA LEU A 253 -5.87 9.93 2.51
C LEU A 253 -6.47 9.85 1.11
N TRP A 254 -6.47 10.97 0.40
CA TRP A 254 -6.69 10.94 -1.04
C TRP A 254 -5.40 10.51 -1.72
N VAL A 255 -5.47 9.47 -2.54
CA VAL A 255 -4.38 9.03 -3.41
C VAL A 255 -4.86 9.17 -4.85
N GLU A 256 -4.14 9.95 -5.67
CA GLU A 256 -4.52 10.22 -7.05
C GLU A 256 -3.45 9.77 -8.02
N TYR A 257 -3.83 8.89 -8.94
CA TYR A 257 -2.98 8.40 -10.01
C TYR A 257 -3.25 9.23 -11.25
N ASP A 258 -2.30 10.09 -11.63
CA ASP A 258 -2.32 10.85 -12.88
C ASP A 258 -1.46 10.12 -13.91
N LEU A 259 -2.10 9.22 -14.66
CA LEU A 259 -1.45 8.32 -15.60
C LEU A 259 -0.88 9.07 -16.81
N THR A 260 -1.45 10.21 -17.16
CA THR A 260 -0.97 11.05 -18.27
C THR A 260 0.38 11.67 -17.92
N ASN A 261 0.50 12.19 -16.70
CA ASN A 261 1.73 12.83 -16.23
C ASN A 261 2.69 11.86 -15.50
N ARG A 262 2.30 10.59 -15.36
CA ARG A 262 3.06 9.53 -14.68
C ARG A 262 3.49 9.92 -13.27
N ARG A 263 2.49 10.30 -12.46
CA ARG A 263 2.68 10.72 -11.07
C ARG A 263 1.53 10.24 -10.18
N VAL A 264 1.81 10.13 -8.89
CA VAL A 264 0.87 9.79 -7.82
C VAL A 264 0.91 10.86 -6.72
#